data_AF-H2YDJ1-F1
#
_entry.id   AF-H2YDJ1-F1
#
_cell.length_a   1.000
_cell.length_b   1.000
_cell.length_c   1.000
_cell.angle_alpha   90.00
_cell.angle_beta   90.00
_cell.angle_gamma   90.00
#
_symmetry.space_group_name_H-M   'P 1'
#
loop_
_entity.id
_entity.type
_entity.pdbx_description
1 polymer ?
#
loop_
_entity_poly.entity_id
_entity_poly.type
_entity_poly.pdbx_seq_one_letter_code
_entity_poly.pdbx_strand_id
1 'polypeptide(L)'
;MANSTGSLANEQTITMVIKNRDSTANDIGLHAYLPEDAELTSFSMNTEGVQYTGKKVDQEKAHDILARAKSEDHSAVVYTPRVIPAVRRDNVVQAESTNLHIKAKKKMTFSINYKQTVAHKIIYGKKMLNRASVVLDMYGGTAEKLVGTIFSPNYPQAYPNSADISWWVRVPQGKNVMLNILELDMEECCDRLTIYDGLSTNGKVLAVLSGILQNNESTVIQTSSHSMFLHLT
;
A
#
# COMPACT_ATOMS: atom_id res chain seq x y z
N MET A 1 13.66 26.33 -7.27
CA MET A 1 12.68 26.78 -8.29
C MET A 1 12.64 25.74 -9.40
N ALA A 2 11.63 24.87 -9.42
CA ALA A 2 11.31 24.04 -10.57
C ALA A 2 9.90 24.42 -11.02
N ASN A 3 9.83 24.94 -12.24
CA ASN A 3 8.64 25.51 -12.84
C ASN A 3 7.75 24.40 -13.40
N SER A 4 6.45 24.67 -13.40
CA SER A 4 5.34 23.84 -13.81
C SER A 4 5.46 23.26 -15.23
N THR A 5 5.43 21.93 -15.34
CA THR A 5 4.70 21.15 -16.37
C THR A 5 4.52 19.71 -15.87
N GLY A 6 3.88 19.53 -14.71
CA GLY A 6 3.41 18.19 -14.32
C GLY A 6 2.22 17.85 -15.21
N SER A 7 2.44 17.02 -16.24
CA SER A 7 1.36 16.31 -16.92
C SER A 7 0.38 15.81 -15.86
N LEU A 8 -0.91 16.06 -16.06
CA LEU A 8 -2.02 15.40 -15.36
C LEU A 8 -1.97 13.91 -15.69
N ALA A 9 -0.95 13.20 -15.20
CA ALA A 9 -0.99 11.76 -15.13
C ALA A 9 -2.03 11.46 -14.05
N ASN A 10 -3.29 11.42 -14.47
CA ASN A 10 -4.38 10.88 -13.67
C ASN A 10 -4.08 9.43 -13.26
N GLU A 11 -3.14 8.78 -13.94
CA GLU A 11 -2.62 7.47 -13.63
C GLU A 11 -1.56 7.54 -12.53
N GLN A 12 -1.73 6.68 -11.54
CA GLN A 12 -0.91 6.57 -10.35
C GLN A 12 -0.52 5.11 -10.18
N THR A 13 0.72 4.88 -9.77
CA THR A 13 1.25 3.55 -9.47
C THR A 13 1.69 3.47 -8.02
N ILE A 14 1.21 2.48 -7.28
CA ILE A 14 1.74 2.14 -5.96
C ILE A 14 2.42 0.79 -6.06
N THR A 15 3.69 0.76 -5.64
CA THR A 15 4.51 -0.44 -5.63
C THR A 15 4.91 -0.80 -4.20
N MET A 16 4.91 -2.10 -3.93
CA MET A 16 5.51 -2.67 -2.72
C MET A 16 6.37 -3.85 -3.09
N VAL A 17 7.48 -4.03 -2.38
CA VAL A 17 8.35 -5.19 -2.54
C VAL A 17 8.49 -5.90 -1.21
N ILE A 18 8.35 -7.22 -1.22
CA ILE A 18 8.61 -8.07 -0.06
C ILE A 18 9.78 -8.97 -0.39
N LYS A 19 10.81 -8.94 0.45
CA LYS A 19 11.98 -9.82 0.36
C LYS A 19 11.93 -10.84 1.48
N ASN A 20 12.19 -12.09 1.12
CA ASN A 20 12.33 -13.18 2.08
C ASN A 20 13.81 -13.52 2.27
N ARG A 21 14.31 -13.46 3.50
CA ARG A 21 15.74 -13.58 3.80
C ARG A 21 16.26 -15.01 3.96
N ASP A 22 15.40 -15.95 4.36
CA ASP A 22 15.88 -17.21 4.96
C ASP A 22 15.16 -18.44 4.40
N SER A 23 13.99 -18.77 4.94
CA SER A 23 13.16 -19.93 4.57
C SER A 23 11.90 -19.48 3.83
N THR A 24 11.30 -20.35 3.02
CA THR A 24 10.03 -20.05 2.32
C THR A 24 9.00 -19.46 3.28
N ALA A 25 8.38 -18.36 2.87
CA ALA A 25 7.39 -17.66 3.65
C ALA A 25 6.03 -17.70 2.94
N ASN A 26 5.01 -17.84 3.77
CA ASN A 26 3.62 -18.06 3.39
C ASN A 26 2.74 -17.01 4.07
N ASP A 27 1.45 -16.98 3.74
CA ASP A 27 0.44 -16.13 4.40
C ASP A 27 0.74 -14.63 4.37
N ILE A 28 1.33 -14.17 3.27
CA ILE A 28 1.44 -12.74 2.97
C ILE A 28 0.15 -12.28 2.27
N GLY A 29 -0.43 -11.19 2.77
CA GLY A 29 -1.58 -10.52 2.18
C GLY A 29 -1.23 -9.11 1.77
N LEU A 30 -1.84 -8.66 0.67
CA LEU A 30 -1.81 -7.25 0.29
C LEU A 30 -3.21 -6.84 -0.14
N HIS A 31 -3.68 -5.74 0.42
CA HIS A 31 -4.98 -5.16 0.12
C HIS A 31 -4.77 -3.70 -0.27
N ALA A 32 -5.50 -3.22 -1.26
CA ALA A 32 -5.51 -1.82 -1.63
C ALA A 32 -6.93 -1.31 -1.75
N TYR A 33 -7.13 -0.09 -1.27
CA TYR A 33 -8.39 0.62 -1.23
C TYR A 33 -8.18 1.95 -1.97
N LEU A 34 -8.96 2.15 -3.02
CA LEU A 34 -8.93 3.34 -3.86
C LEU A 34 -10.27 4.07 -3.76
N PRO A 35 -10.31 5.40 -3.84
CA PRO A 35 -11.56 6.17 -3.75
C PRO A 35 -12.47 5.92 -4.96
N GLU A 36 -13.74 6.30 -4.85
CA GLU A 36 -14.78 6.07 -5.87
C GLU A 36 -14.46 6.65 -7.24
N ASP A 37 -13.82 7.82 -7.23
CA ASP A 37 -13.41 8.55 -8.41
C ASP A 37 -12.16 7.95 -9.08
N ALA A 38 -11.55 6.94 -8.47
CA ALA A 38 -10.45 6.18 -9.03
C ALA A 38 -10.93 4.89 -9.72
N GLU A 39 -10.44 4.67 -10.93
CA GLU A 39 -10.57 3.44 -11.67
C GLU A 39 -9.29 2.61 -11.51
N LEU A 40 -9.37 1.40 -10.94
CA LEU A 40 -8.25 0.46 -10.95
C LEU A 40 -8.01 -0.02 -12.38
N THR A 41 -6.84 0.30 -12.95
CA THR A 41 -6.46 -0.10 -14.31
C THR A 41 -5.73 -1.43 -14.32
N SER A 42 -4.94 -1.71 -13.28
CA SER A 42 -4.38 -3.04 -13.05
C SER A 42 -3.99 -3.25 -11.60
N PHE A 43 -4.11 -4.50 -11.16
CA PHE A 43 -3.48 -4.98 -9.94
C PHE A 43 -2.69 -6.22 -10.32
N SER A 44 -1.41 -6.28 -9.95
CA SER A 44 -0.56 -7.40 -10.32
C SER A 44 0.43 -7.73 -9.22
N MET A 45 0.86 -8.98 -9.22
CA MET A 45 1.91 -9.50 -8.39
C MET A 45 2.91 -10.23 -9.27
N ASN A 46 4.20 -10.04 -9.02
CA ASN A 46 5.26 -10.81 -9.64
C ASN A 46 6.11 -11.46 -8.55
N THR A 47 6.26 -12.78 -8.62
CA THR A 47 7.15 -13.54 -7.75
C THR A 47 7.83 -14.62 -8.57
N GLU A 48 9.14 -14.79 -8.36
CA GLU A 48 9.91 -15.86 -9.03
C GLU A 48 9.83 -15.86 -10.58
N GLY A 49 9.55 -14.70 -11.20
CA GLY A 49 9.38 -14.60 -12.65
C GLY A 49 7.98 -15.00 -13.15
N VAL A 50 7.08 -15.38 -12.25
CA VAL A 50 5.66 -15.62 -12.55
C VAL A 50 4.86 -14.36 -12.23
N GLN A 51 4.13 -13.87 -13.23
CA GLN A 51 3.23 -12.74 -13.07
C GLN A 51 1.80 -13.22 -12.89
N TYR A 52 1.15 -12.72 -11.85
CA TYR A 52 -0.26 -12.91 -11.56
C TYR A 52 -0.97 -11.58 -11.76
N THR A 53 -1.96 -11.57 -12.65
CA THR A 53 -2.79 -10.39 -12.92
C THR A 53 -4.12 -10.53 -12.19
N GLY A 54 -4.49 -9.48 -11.47
CA GLY A 54 -5.73 -9.41 -10.72
C GLY A 54 -6.95 -9.55 -11.61
N LYS A 55 -7.84 -10.47 -11.26
CA LYS A 55 -9.11 -10.66 -11.96
C LYS A 55 -10.24 -9.89 -11.27
N LYS A 56 -11.04 -9.15 -12.03
CA LYS A 56 -12.28 -8.51 -11.55
C LYS A 56 -13.29 -9.58 -11.17
N VAL A 57 -13.79 -9.52 -9.94
CA VAL A 57 -14.86 -10.40 -9.45
C VAL A 57 -15.80 -9.64 -8.52
N ASP A 58 -16.95 -10.21 -8.22
CA ASP A 58 -17.82 -9.75 -7.14
C ASP A 58 -17.28 -10.21 -5.77
N GLN A 59 -17.88 -9.71 -4.68
CA GLN A 59 -17.38 -9.97 -3.32
C GLN A 59 -17.48 -11.44 -2.91
N GLU A 60 -18.55 -12.12 -3.29
CA GLU A 60 -18.78 -13.53 -2.97
C GLU A 60 -17.75 -14.40 -3.69
N LYS A 61 -17.56 -14.18 -5.00
CA LYS A 61 -16.53 -14.90 -5.77
C LYS A 61 -15.12 -14.58 -5.31
N ALA A 62 -14.82 -13.34 -4.90
CA ALA A 62 -13.53 -13.02 -4.31
C ALA A 62 -13.28 -13.84 -3.05
N HIS A 63 -14.26 -13.91 -2.16
CA HIS A 63 -14.17 -14.72 -0.95
C HIS A 63 -13.90 -16.19 -1.26
N ASP A 64 -14.66 -16.78 -2.18
CA ASP A 64 -14.48 -18.19 -2.58
C ASP A 64 -13.12 -18.45 -3.22
N ILE A 65 -12.66 -17.57 -4.13
CA ILE A 65 -11.35 -17.70 -4.79
C ILE A 65 -10.24 -17.63 -3.74
N LEU A 66 -10.28 -16.65 -2.84
CA LEU A 66 -9.26 -16.44 -1.83
C LEU A 66 -9.26 -17.57 -0.78
N ALA A 67 -10.43 -18.07 -0.38
CA ALA A 67 -10.57 -19.21 0.52
C ALA A 67 -10.02 -20.49 -0.11
N ARG A 68 -10.36 -20.76 -1.38
CA ARG A 68 -9.87 -21.93 -2.11
C ARG A 68 -8.37 -21.85 -2.37
N ALA A 69 -7.87 -20.68 -2.78
CA ALA A 69 -6.45 -20.43 -2.96
C ALA A 69 -5.68 -20.75 -1.66
N LYS A 70 -6.22 -20.35 -0.51
CA LYS A 70 -5.68 -20.70 0.80
C LYS A 70 -5.71 -22.20 1.09
N SER A 71 -6.83 -22.89 0.85
CA SER A 71 -6.94 -24.33 1.12
C SER A 71 -6.06 -25.20 0.21
N GLU A 72 -5.79 -24.73 -1.01
CA GLU A 72 -5.03 -25.48 -2.03
C GLU A 72 -3.56 -25.05 -2.13
N ASP A 73 -3.09 -24.19 -1.23
CA ASP A 73 -1.72 -23.66 -1.24
C ASP A 73 -1.34 -22.87 -2.52
N HIS A 74 -2.33 -22.25 -3.16
CA HIS A 74 -2.16 -21.45 -4.37
C HIS A 74 -2.16 -19.95 -4.08
N SER A 75 -1.34 -19.21 -4.82
CA SER A 75 -1.37 -17.75 -4.80
C SER A 75 -2.46 -17.22 -5.73
N ALA A 76 -3.23 -16.24 -5.25
CA ALA A 76 -4.31 -15.62 -6.00
C ALA A 76 -4.30 -14.10 -5.85
N VAL A 77 -4.78 -13.44 -6.91
CA VAL A 77 -4.88 -11.98 -7.01
C VAL A 77 -6.24 -11.64 -7.63
N VAL A 78 -7.04 -10.85 -6.92
CA VAL A 78 -8.38 -10.43 -7.36
C VAL A 78 -8.59 -8.95 -7.08
N TYR A 79 -9.62 -8.38 -7.70
CA TYR A 79 -10.13 -7.09 -7.26
C TYR A 79 -11.66 -7.05 -7.37
N THR A 80 -12.25 -6.28 -6.47
CA THR A 80 -13.68 -6.14 -6.26
C THR A 80 -14.05 -4.65 -6.22
N PRO A 81 -14.95 -4.20 -7.10
CA PRO A 81 -15.60 -2.90 -6.92
C PRO A 81 -16.52 -2.98 -5.69
N ARG A 82 -16.34 -2.09 -4.70
CA ARG A 82 -17.19 -2.06 -3.50
C ARG A 82 -17.92 -0.73 -3.37
N VAL A 83 -19.22 -0.77 -3.57
CA VAL A 83 -20.12 0.33 -3.22
C VAL A 83 -20.48 0.14 -1.74
N ILE A 84 -20.02 1.04 -0.86
CA ILE A 84 -20.36 0.99 0.56
C ILE A 84 -21.66 1.80 0.75
N PRO A 85 -22.69 1.27 1.44
CA PRO A 85 -23.93 2.01 1.65
C PRO A 85 -23.67 3.39 2.29
N ALA A 86 -24.45 4.39 1.83
CA ALA A 86 -24.26 5.84 1.93
C ALA A 86 -23.97 6.48 3.31
N VAL A 87 -23.85 5.69 4.38
CA VAL A 87 -23.47 6.15 5.73
C VAL A 87 -21.95 6.40 5.82
N ARG A 88 -21.14 5.80 4.94
CA ARG A 88 -19.73 6.18 4.73
C ARG A 88 -19.59 6.73 3.31
N ARG A 89 -19.26 8.02 3.19
CA ARG A 89 -19.19 8.75 1.90
C ARG A 89 -17.94 8.42 1.08
N ASP A 90 -17.47 7.18 1.12
CA ASP A 90 -16.38 6.73 0.28
C ASP A 90 -16.80 5.37 -0.27
N ASN A 91 -17.31 5.33 -1.50
CA ASN A 91 -17.28 4.08 -2.26
C ASN A 91 -15.82 3.79 -2.55
N VAL A 92 -15.41 2.52 -2.48
CA VAL A 92 -14.00 2.15 -2.50
C VAL A 92 -13.80 1.00 -3.48
N VAL A 93 -12.83 1.11 -4.38
CA VAL A 93 -12.38 -0.04 -5.15
C VAL A 93 -11.37 -0.81 -4.30
N GLN A 94 -11.64 -2.10 -4.06
CA GLN A 94 -10.77 -2.96 -3.25
C GLN A 94 -10.04 -3.95 -4.14
N ALA A 95 -8.71 -3.95 -4.11
CA ALA A 95 -7.85 -4.97 -4.72
C ALA A 95 -7.19 -5.82 -3.62
N GLU A 96 -7.05 -7.13 -3.83
CA GLU A 96 -6.60 -8.04 -2.77
C GLU A 96 -5.88 -9.28 -3.31
N SER A 97 -4.87 -9.71 -2.55
CA SER A 97 -4.13 -10.95 -2.77
C SER A 97 -3.95 -11.71 -1.46
N THR A 98 -3.99 -13.05 -1.52
CA THR A 98 -3.81 -13.92 -0.35
C THR A 98 -3.01 -15.17 -0.69
N ASN A 99 -2.56 -15.86 0.37
CA ASN A 99 -1.86 -17.13 0.32
C ASN A 99 -0.63 -17.10 -0.61
N LEU A 100 0.17 -16.06 -0.39
CA LEU A 100 1.29 -15.74 -1.24
C LEU A 100 2.55 -16.44 -0.76
N HIS A 101 3.19 -17.13 -1.72
CA HIS A 101 4.40 -17.90 -1.49
C HIS A 101 5.61 -17.19 -2.05
N ILE A 102 6.63 -17.05 -1.21
CA ILE A 102 7.91 -16.49 -1.61
C ILE A 102 9.04 -17.39 -1.12
N LYS A 103 9.80 -17.97 -2.06
CA LYS A 103 10.93 -18.83 -1.71
C LYS A 103 12.03 -18.04 -0.98
N ALA A 104 12.83 -18.79 -0.23
CA ALA A 104 14.07 -18.34 0.38
C ALA A 104 14.89 -17.44 -0.57
N LYS A 105 15.33 -16.27 -0.06
CA LYS A 105 16.20 -15.32 -0.77
C LYS A 105 15.59 -14.74 -2.06
N LYS A 106 14.27 -14.84 -2.25
CA LYS A 106 13.55 -14.22 -3.36
C LYS A 106 12.84 -12.95 -2.93
N LYS A 107 12.32 -12.23 -3.92
CA LYS A 107 11.48 -11.04 -3.75
C LYS A 107 10.15 -11.22 -4.49
N MET A 108 9.12 -10.58 -3.98
CA MET A 108 7.81 -10.44 -4.59
C MET A 108 7.51 -8.95 -4.74
N THR A 109 6.98 -8.55 -5.89
CA THR A 109 6.58 -7.17 -6.17
C THR A 109 5.09 -7.11 -6.41
N PHE A 110 4.42 -6.17 -5.74
CA PHE A 110 3.03 -5.81 -6.00
C PHE A 110 2.99 -4.47 -6.68
N SER A 111 2.13 -4.35 -7.68
CA SER A 111 1.88 -3.09 -8.37
C SER A 111 0.38 -2.88 -8.54
N ILE A 112 -0.08 -1.72 -8.08
CA ILE A 112 -1.44 -1.23 -8.25
C ILE A 112 -1.34 -0.01 -9.16
N ASN A 113 -2.01 -0.05 -10.29
CA ASN A 113 -2.16 1.09 -11.17
C ASN A 113 -3.63 1.52 -11.16
N TYR A 114 -3.87 2.80 -10.96
CA TYR A 114 -5.21 3.36 -10.95
C TYR A 114 -5.24 4.74 -11.58
N LYS A 115 -6.40 5.13 -12.07
CA LYS A 115 -6.63 6.41 -12.72
C LYS A 115 -7.70 7.20 -11.98
N GLN A 116 -7.37 8.39 -11.50
CA GLN A 116 -8.37 9.29 -10.91
C GLN A 116 -9.12 10.07 -11.99
N THR A 117 -10.43 10.20 -11.80
CA THR A 117 -11.31 10.87 -12.76
C THR A 117 -11.49 12.33 -12.39
N VAL A 118 -11.12 13.23 -13.31
CA VAL A 118 -11.28 14.69 -13.13
C VAL A 118 -12.74 15.16 -13.20
N ALA A 119 -13.68 14.32 -13.66
CA ALA A 119 -15.10 14.65 -13.78
C ALA A 119 -15.68 15.11 -12.42
N HIS A 120 -15.29 14.45 -11.33
CA HIS A 120 -15.77 14.81 -9.99
C HIS A 120 -15.24 16.19 -9.53
N LYS A 121 -14.01 16.57 -9.91
CA LYS A 121 -13.47 17.94 -9.74
C LYS A 121 -14.31 18.97 -10.48
N ILE A 122 -14.67 18.67 -11.72
CA ILE A 122 -15.41 19.57 -12.62
C ILE A 122 -16.83 19.81 -12.09
N ILE A 123 -17.49 18.76 -11.60
CA ILE A 123 -18.88 18.82 -11.16
C ILE A 123 -19.04 19.54 -9.81
N TYR A 124 -18.13 19.30 -8.86
CA TYR A 124 -18.31 19.76 -7.47
C TYR A 124 -17.37 20.89 -7.03
N GLY A 125 -16.40 21.29 -7.87
CA GLY A 125 -15.51 22.42 -7.60
C GLY A 125 -14.58 22.23 -6.39
N LYS A 126 -14.36 20.99 -5.92
CA LYS A 126 -13.52 20.70 -4.75
C LYS A 126 -12.10 20.28 -5.15
N LYS A 127 -11.13 20.62 -4.29
CA LYS A 127 -9.76 20.07 -4.35
C LYS A 127 -9.87 18.54 -4.24
N MET A 128 -9.37 17.83 -5.24
CA MET A 128 -9.33 16.37 -5.24
C MET A 128 -8.08 15.92 -4.51
N LEU A 129 -8.24 14.97 -3.60
CA LEU A 129 -7.12 14.34 -2.91
C LEU A 129 -6.70 13.09 -3.69
N ASN A 130 -5.40 12.91 -3.86
CA ASN A 130 -4.82 11.67 -4.38
C ASN A 130 -4.83 10.65 -3.25
N ARG A 131 -5.96 9.94 -3.12
CA ARG A 131 -6.19 8.97 -2.04
C ARG A 131 -5.88 7.56 -2.48
N ALA A 132 -5.15 6.85 -1.63
CA ALA A 132 -4.99 5.42 -1.73
C ALA A 132 -4.53 4.87 -0.38
N SER A 133 -4.96 3.65 -0.12
CA SER A 133 -4.82 3.03 1.18
C SER A 133 -4.37 1.59 0.96
N VAL A 134 -3.15 1.24 1.36
CA VAL A 134 -2.58 -0.10 1.13
C VAL A 134 -2.25 -0.79 2.45
N VAL A 135 -2.77 -2.00 2.62
CA VAL A 135 -2.52 -2.86 3.78
C VAL A 135 -1.56 -3.95 3.36
N LEU A 136 -0.49 -4.09 4.16
CA LEU A 136 0.50 -5.13 4.04
C LEU A 136 0.42 -6.03 5.27
N ASP A 137 0.00 -7.26 5.00
CA ASP A 137 -0.18 -8.31 5.99
C ASP A 137 0.96 -9.31 5.87
N MET A 138 1.84 -9.32 6.87
CA MET A 138 2.92 -10.29 6.97
C MET A 138 2.59 -11.24 8.10
N TYR A 139 1.77 -12.25 7.82
CA TYR A 139 1.38 -13.24 8.81
C TYR A 139 2.18 -14.54 8.68
N GLY A 140 1.99 -15.45 9.62
CA GLY A 140 2.66 -16.75 9.64
C GLY A 140 3.97 -16.79 10.43
N GLY A 141 4.50 -18.00 10.61
CA GLY A 141 5.67 -18.28 11.45
C GLY A 141 7.00 -17.72 10.93
N THR A 142 7.03 -17.22 9.69
CA THR A 142 8.22 -16.69 9.02
C THR A 142 8.20 -15.17 8.86
N ALA A 143 7.24 -14.46 9.46
CA ALA A 143 7.11 -13.00 9.36
C ALA A 143 8.40 -12.25 9.74
N GLU A 144 9.16 -12.74 10.72
CA GLU A 144 10.45 -12.17 11.13
C GLU A 144 11.57 -12.27 10.07
N LYS A 145 11.38 -13.12 9.06
CA LYS A 145 12.30 -13.30 7.93
C LYS A 145 11.92 -12.44 6.73
N LEU A 146 10.75 -11.80 6.78
CA LEU A 146 10.23 -10.93 5.74
C LEU A 146 10.67 -9.48 5.95
N VAL A 147 10.94 -8.81 4.85
CA VAL A 147 11.20 -7.37 4.82
C VAL A 147 10.36 -6.75 3.73
N GLY A 148 9.47 -5.86 4.13
CA GLY A 148 8.75 -4.99 3.22
C GLY A 148 9.59 -3.78 2.81
N THR A 149 9.44 -3.33 1.58
CA THR A 149 9.86 -2.02 1.10
C THR A 149 8.61 -1.36 0.51
N ILE A 150 8.24 -0.24 1.11
CA ILE A 150 7.10 0.58 0.71
C ILE A 150 7.66 1.77 -0.04
N PHE A 151 7.01 2.14 -1.13
CA PHE A 151 7.37 3.28 -1.95
C PHE A 151 6.24 4.29 -1.95
N SER A 152 6.57 5.58 -2.07
CA SER A 152 5.60 6.61 -2.40
C SER A 152 4.97 6.31 -3.78
N PRO A 153 3.76 6.83 -4.06
CA PRO A 153 3.19 6.67 -5.39
C PRO A 153 4.15 7.20 -6.46
N ASN A 154 4.22 6.49 -7.58
CA ASN A 154 5.04 6.77 -8.77
C ASN A 154 6.56 6.72 -8.58
N TYR A 155 7.06 6.35 -7.39
CA TYR A 155 8.50 6.24 -7.14
C TYR A 155 9.21 5.43 -8.25
N PRO A 156 10.34 5.91 -8.80
CA PRO A 156 11.19 7.01 -8.31
C PRO A 156 10.79 8.41 -8.80
N GLN A 157 9.63 8.56 -9.45
CA GLN A 157 9.09 9.87 -9.79
C GLN A 157 8.44 10.53 -8.56
N ALA A 158 8.19 11.83 -8.66
CA ALA A 158 7.49 12.58 -7.62
C ALA A 158 6.10 11.98 -7.33
N TYR A 159 5.74 11.93 -6.05
CA TYR A 159 4.38 11.60 -5.62
C TYR A 159 3.41 12.70 -6.09
N PRO A 160 2.11 12.38 -6.27
CA PRO A 160 1.16 13.35 -6.78
C PRO A 160 0.87 14.45 -5.76
N ASN A 161 0.65 15.66 -6.25
CA ASN A 161 0.19 16.79 -5.42
C ASN A 161 -1.10 16.44 -4.67
N SER A 162 -1.27 16.97 -3.46
CA SER A 162 -2.46 16.67 -2.64
C SER A 162 -2.60 15.18 -2.32
N ALA A 163 -1.47 14.52 -2.08
CA ALA A 163 -1.41 13.14 -1.61
C ALA A 163 -2.20 13.01 -0.29
N ASP A 164 -2.94 11.93 -0.17
CA ASP A 164 -3.58 11.49 1.08
C ASP A 164 -3.48 9.96 1.06
N ILE A 165 -2.24 9.49 1.25
CA ILE A 165 -1.85 8.10 1.01
C ILE A 165 -1.53 7.45 2.34
N SER A 166 -2.06 6.25 2.56
CA SER A 166 -1.85 5.55 3.81
C SER A 166 -1.41 4.12 3.61
N TRP A 167 -0.55 3.67 4.53
CA TRP A 167 -0.06 2.30 4.58
C TRP A 167 -0.30 1.71 5.96
N TRP A 168 -0.86 0.50 5.99
CA TRP A 168 -0.91 -0.30 7.22
C TRP A 168 0.05 -1.46 7.07
N VAL A 169 0.89 -1.66 8.07
CA VAL A 169 1.74 -2.84 8.17
C VAL A 169 1.28 -3.63 9.39
N ARG A 170 0.92 -4.91 9.20
CA ARG A 170 0.50 -5.80 10.27
C ARG A 170 1.37 -7.04 10.30
N VAL A 171 1.84 -7.39 11.49
CA VAL A 171 2.61 -8.60 11.78
C VAL A 171 1.86 -9.44 12.82
N PRO A 172 2.27 -10.71 13.10
CA PRO A 172 1.60 -11.53 14.09
C PRO A 172 1.65 -10.90 15.49
N GLN A 173 0.65 -11.19 16.32
CA GLN A 173 0.60 -10.73 17.70
C GLN A 173 1.86 -11.19 18.48
N GLY A 174 2.36 -10.31 19.36
CA GLY A 174 3.61 -10.54 20.10
C GLY A 174 4.88 -10.17 19.33
N LYS A 175 4.77 -9.76 18.06
CA LYS A 175 5.84 -9.12 17.30
C LYS A 175 5.57 -7.62 17.19
N ASN A 176 6.58 -6.87 16.76
CA ASN A 176 6.48 -5.45 16.44
C ASN A 176 7.03 -5.15 15.04
N VAL A 177 6.73 -3.97 14.53
CA VAL A 177 7.17 -3.49 13.23
C VAL A 177 8.35 -2.55 13.44
N MET A 178 9.44 -2.80 12.72
CA MET A 178 10.59 -1.90 12.64
C MET A 178 10.64 -1.31 11.23
N LEU A 179 10.58 0.02 11.15
CA LEU A 179 10.67 0.81 9.93
C LEU A 179 12.03 1.50 9.88
N ASN A 180 12.70 1.41 8.75
CA ASN A 180 13.88 2.22 8.45
C ASN A 180 13.57 3.11 7.24
N ILE A 181 13.72 4.42 7.40
CA ILE A 181 13.57 5.36 6.29
C ILE A 181 14.85 5.30 5.45
N LEU A 182 14.70 4.85 4.21
CA LEU A 182 15.83 4.70 3.27
C LEU A 182 16.09 5.97 2.46
N GLU A 183 15.02 6.68 2.12
CA GLU A 183 15.03 7.89 1.31
C GLU A 183 13.82 8.74 1.70
N LEU A 184 14.00 10.06 1.77
CA LEU A 184 12.95 11.04 1.98
C LEU A 184 13.31 12.28 1.18
N ASP A 185 12.40 12.69 0.30
CA ASP A 185 12.49 13.94 -0.46
C ASP A 185 11.08 14.50 -0.59
N MET A 186 10.75 15.48 0.25
CA MET A 186 9.40 16.04 0.39
C MET A 186 9.45 17.57 0.59
N GLU A 187 8.36 18.26 0.29
CA GLU A 187 8.25 19.70 0.58
C GLU A 187 8.14 19.95 2.10
N GLU A 188 9.20 20.50 2.71
CA GLU A 188 9.30 20.68 4.17
C GLU A 188 8.16 21.53 4.77
N CYS A 189 7.66 22.52 4.03
CA CYS A 189 6.60 23.41 4.50
C CYS A 189 5.23 22.75 4.60
N CYS A 190 5.01 21.71 3.81
CA CYS A 190 3.70 21.46 3.23
C CYS A 190 3.32 19.99 3.31
N ASP A 191 4.28 19.09 3.11
CA ASP A 191 4.04 17.66 3.11
C ASP A 191 4.56 17.00 4.39
N ARG A 192 3.85 15.99 4.87
CA ARG A 192 4.20 15.25 6.09
C ARG A 192 3.99 13.76 5.91
N LEU A 193 4.98 12.98 6.36
CA LEU A 193 4.84 11.56 6.64
C LEU A 193 4.70 11.36 8.14
N THR A 194 3.49 11.03 8.60
CA THR A 194 3.23 10.72 10.01
C THR A 194 3.18 9.22 10.22
N ILE A 195 3.88 8.74 11.25
CA ILE A 195 4.03 7.32 11.57
C ILE A 195 3.42 7.09 12.94
N TYR A 196 2.49 6.14 13.03
CA TYR A 196 1.71 5.84 14.22
C TYR A 196 1.91 4.40 14.68
N ASP A 197 1.92 4.20 15.99
CA ASP A 197 1.83 2.89 16.63
C ASP A 197 0.37 2.44 16.69
N GLY A 198 0.01 1.48 15.82
CA GLY A 198 -1.37 0.98 15.70
C GLY A 198 -1.88 0.95 14.26
N LEU A 199 -3.21 0.89 14.12
CA LEU A 199 -3.92 0.70 12.85
C LEU A 199 -4.59 1.98 12.32
N SER A 200 -4.40 3.13 12.95
CA SER A 200 -5.02 4.38 12.48
C SER A 200 -4.32 5.60 13.09
N THR A 201 -4.80 6.78 12.69
CA THR A 201 -4.42 8.08 13.26
C THR A 201 -4.77 8.25 14.74
N ASN A 202 -5.58 7.34 15.32
CA ASN A 202 -5.83 7.32 16.76
C ASN A 202 -4.68 6.68 17.57
N GLY A 203 -3.73 6.05 16.88
CA GLY A 203 -2.54 5.47 17.51
C GLY A 203 -1.57 6.54 18.04
N LYS A 204 -0.59 6.11 18.83
CA LYS A 204 0.47 7.02 19.32
C LYS A 204 1.34 7.46 18.14
N VAL A 205 1.53 8.76 17.94
CA VAL A 205 2.50 9.27 16.97
C VAL A 205 3.91 8.88 17.40
N LEU A 206 4.61 8.15 16.53
CA LEU A 206 6.01 7.75 16.70
C LEU A 206 6.97 8.75 16.05
N ALA A 207 6.60 9.29 14.89
CA ALA A 207 7.38 10.30 14.19
C ALA A 207 6.49 11.11 13.22
N VAL A 208 6.94 12.33 12.93
CA VAL A 208 6.43 13.18 11.84
C VAL A 208 7.64 13.63 11.05
N LEU A 209 7.72 13.26 9.77
CA LEU A 209 8.86 13.54 8.90
C LEU A 209 8.43 14.47 7.76
N SER A 210 9.34 15.34 7.32
CA SER A 210 9.19 16.26 6.19
C SER A 210 10.59 16.67 5.69
N GLY A 211 10.69 17.29 4.52
CA GLY A 211 11.96 17.71 3.95
C GLY A 211 12.76 16.56 3.36
N ILE A 212 14.10 16.67 3.40
CA ILE A 212 15.03 15.71 2.79
C ILE A 212 15.83 15.00 3.88
N LEU A 213 15.91 13.67 3.81
CA LEU A 213 16.79 12.89 4.68
C LEU A 213 18.24 13.02 4.18
N GLN A 214 19.16 13.52 5.02
CA GLN A 214 20.57 13.58 4.65
C GLN A 214 21.22 12.19 4.73
N ASN A 215 22.13 11.88 3.78
CA ASN A 215 22.70 10.54 3.52
C ASN A 215 23.38 9.82 4.71
N ASN A 216 23.51 10.45 5.88
CA ASN A 216 24.15 9.89 7.07
C ASN A 216 23.17 9.66 8.25
N GLU A 217 21.89 9.95 8.09
CA GLU A 217 20.88 9.78 9.14
C GLU A 217 20.08 8.49 8.91
N SER A 218 20.25 7.50 9.77
CA SER A 218 19.34 6.34 9.81
C SER A 218 18.20 6.65 10.77
N THR A 219 17.00 6.82 10.22
CA THR A 219 15.78 6.97 11.02
C THR A 219 15.13 5.60 11.19
N VAL A 220 15.38 4.95 12.33
CA VAL A 220 14.74 3.69 12.72
C VAL A 220 13.61 3.97 13.70
N ILE A 221 12.40 3.54 13.34
CA ILE A 221 11.18 3.72 14.11
C ILE A 221 10.59 2.34 14.40
N GLN A 222 10.23 2.09 15.65
CA GLN A 222 9.71 0.79 16.09
C GLN A 222 8.40 0.96 16.84
N THR A 223 7.44 0.08 16.56
CA THR A 223 6.17 0.02 17.28
C THR A 223 6.30 -0.75 18.59
N SER A 224 5.43 -0.45 19.55
CA SER A 224 5.16 -1.31 20.70
C SER A 224 4.08 -2.35 20.41
N SER A 225 3.17 -2.06 19.46
CA SER A 225 2.14 -2.99 18.98
C SER A 225 2.61 -3.83 17.78
N HIS A 226 1.75 -4.76 17.35
CA HIS A 226 1.97 -5.61 16.17
C HIS A 226 1.58 -4.92 14.84
N SER A 227 1.44 -3.59 14.85
CA SER A 227 0.95 -2.82 13.71
C SER A 227 1.52 -1.42 13.65
N MET A 228 1.79 -0.96 12.42
CA MET A 228 2.21 0.40 12.13
C MET A 228 1.27 1.01 11.09
N PHE A 229 0.91 2.28 11.30
CA PHE A 229 0.15 3.07 10.33
C PHE A 229 1.01 4.24 9.86
N LEU A 230 1.19 4.37 8.55
CA LEU A 230 1.92 5.46 7.91
C LEU A 230 0.92 6.29 7.11
N HIS A 231 1.02 7.61 7.20
CA HIS A 231 0.13 8.54 6.52
C HIS A 231 0.92 9.69 5.90
N LEU A 232 0.85 9.79 4.57
CA LEU A 232 1.42 10.85 3.77
C LEU A 232 0.33 11.84 3.37
N THR A 233 0.51 13.11 3.74
CA THR A 233 -0.41 14.23 3.46
C THR A 233 0.33 15.48 3.03
#